data_AF-A0A7X7NXY9-F1
#
_entry.id   AF-A0A7X7NXY9-F1
#
_cell.length_a   1.000
_cell.length_b   1.000
_cell.length_c   1.000
_cell.angle_alpha   90.00
_cell.angle_beta   90.00
_cell.angle_gamma   90.00
#
_symmetry.space_group_name_H-M   'P 1'
#
loop_
_entity.id
_entity.type
_entity.pdbx_description
1 polymer ?
#
loop_
_entity_poly.entity_id
_entity_poly.type
_entity_poly.pdbx_seq_one_letter_code
_entity_poly.pdbx_strand_id
1 'polypeptide(L)'
;MKMTNRKRACITVLALFMFFTILPPFTAAADTIDNIISEMEEMYQYIDEADKAAIQDARSEIQSLEILATDHEDWEAIFGISTGNNLITPEVIAAFGGDESAARDAAKSFIVGLTEIYYTADSADMTQQLQEFRENHRDTFHTLFGSEVTVDIVYDFFMAAKGELPQVIASSSNYINDLAFGSDQDLIDTMPNVLRDAMQTVLEEADPASGIGILNGKLGDIGWSMSKLVAQQKVIGDLIDPDLAARIAVAKALVRSQTELYIYENETETLQPKDANKEIHLTQDAGSTVEYRLKIMGREASTLVDFSSSDPSVATIEYTEGQGYPVTKAVGAGTATIYAYRDFTGASPESD
;
A
#
# COMPACT_ATOMS: atom_id res chain seq x y z
N MET A 1 3.66 -4.33 -39.05
CA MET A 1 3.21 -5.53 -38.29
C MET A 1 2.30 -5.02 -37.19
N LYS A 2 1.06 -5.51 -37.11
CA LYS A 2 0.02 -4.96 -36.22
C LYS A 2 0.43 -5.15 -34.75
N MET A 3 0.71 -4.06 -34.04
CA MET A 3 0.76 -4.05 -32.58
C MET A 3 -0.68 -4.06 -32.09
N THR A 4 -1.11 -5.18 -31.53
CA THR A 4 -2.43 -5.36 -30.95
C THR A 4 -2.49 -4.58 -29.63
N ASN A 5 -3.39 -3.61 -29.56
CA ASN A 5 -3.82 -2.94 -28.34
C ASN A 5 -4.07 -3.97 -27.23
N ARG A 6 -3.23 -3.99 -26.19
CA ARG A 6 -3.58 -4.53 -24.88
C ARG A 6 -3.54 -3.36 -23.90
N LYS A 7 -4.71 -2.78 -23.65
CA LYS A 7 -4.96 -1.89 -22.52
C LYS A 7 -4.78 -2.75 -21.27
N ARG A 8 -3.73 -2.51 -20.49
CA ARG A 8 -3.44 -3.19 -19.22
C ARG A 8 -3.20 -2.08 -18.19
N ALA A 9 -4.16 -1.90 -17.29
CA ALA A 9 -4.08 -0.99 -16.14
C ALA A 9 -2.95 -1.46 -15.20
N CYS A 10 -2.25 -0.53 -14.54
CA CYS A 10 -0.90 -0.81 -14.05
C CYS A 10 -0.45 0.00 -12.82
N ILE A 11 0.11 -0.63 -11.77
CA ILE A 11 0.16 -0.03 -10.41
C ILE A 11 1.49 -0.07 -9.59
N THR A 12 2.55 -0.82 -9.91
CA THR A 12 3.61 -1.10 -8.88
C THR A 12 4.95 -0.42 -9.11
N VAL A 13 5.09 0.84 -8.69
CA VAL A 13 6.42 1.46 -8.52
C VAL A 13 6.50 2.19 -7.19
N LEU A 14 5.45 2.94 -6.86
CA LEU A 14 5.24 3.51 -5.54
C LEU A 14 4.87 2.45 -4.49
N ALA A 15 4.32 1.32 -4.95
CA ALA A 15 3.75 0.28 -4.10
C ALA A 15 4.76 -0.80 -3.65
N LEU A 16 5.91 -1.01 -4.32
CA LEU A 16 6.85 -2.07 -3.88
C LEU A 16 7.72 -1.68 -2.67
N PHE A 17 7.79 -0.38 -2.36
CA PHE A 17 8.24 0.10 -1.05
C PHE A 17 7.08 0.31 -0.05
N MET A 18 5.83 0.04 -0.45
CA MET A 18 4.64 0.36 0.36
C MET A 18 3.55 -0.74 0.51
N PHE A 19 3.55 -1.89 -0.19
CA PHE A 19 2.34 -2.72 -0.28
C PHE A 19 2.57 -4.20 -0.62
N PHE A 20 2.81 -5.06 0.37
CA PHE A 20 2.17 -6.38 0.29
C PHE A 20 1.50 -6.66 1.60
N THR A 21 0.33 -6.05 1.75
CA THR A 21 -0.45 -6.05 2.98
C THR A 21 -1.91 -6.28 2.61
N ILE A 22 -2.53 -7.34 3.13
CA ILE A 22 -3.86 -8.01 3.04
C ILE A 22 -3.80 -9.41 3.77
N LEU A 23 -4.82 -9.92 4.49
CA LEU A 23 -5.10 -11.27 5.12
C LEU A 23 -4.26 -11.93 6.28
N PRO A 24 -4.88 -12.87 7.08
CA PRO A 24 -4.42 -13.36 8.41
C PRO A 24 -3.25 -14.37 8.39
N PRO A 25 -2.63 -14.68 9.55
CA PRO A 25 -1.38 -15.44 9.62
C PRO A 25 -1.55 -16.90 9.20
N PHE A 26 -0.91 -17.33 8.11
CA PHE A 26 -0.79 -18.74 7.73
C PHE A 26 0.59 -19.09 7.13
N THR A 27 0.89 -20.38 7.16
CA THR A 27 2.23 -20.97 7.10
C THR A 27 2.66 -21.47 5.71
N ALA A 28 3.95 -21.27 5.40
CA ALA A 28 4.82 -22.03 4.49
C ALA A 28 4.80 -21.71 2.97
N ALA A 29 5.73 -20.85 2.56
CA ALA A 29 6.56 -20.76 1.34
C ALA A 29 5.95 -20.92 -0.07
N ALA A 30 4.92 -21.74 -0.29
CA ALA A 30 4.10 -21.71 -1.50
C ALA A 30 2.91 -20.74 -1.35
N ASP A 31 2.41 -20.57 -0.11
CA ASP A 31 1.25 -19.75 0.20
C ASP A 31 1.54 -18.23 0.12
N THR A 32 2.80 -17.78 0.23
CA THR A 32 3.12 -16.35 0.32
C THR A 32 2.84 -15.59 -0.98
N ILE A 33 3.14 -16.17 -2.16
CA ILE A 33 2.82 -15.54 -3.45
C ILE A 33 1.30 -15.50 -3.65
N ASP A 34 0.58 -16.56 -3.31
CA ASP A 34 -0.89 -16.61 -3.43
C ASP A 34 -1.58 -15.61 -2.48
N ASN A 35 -1.04 -15.44 -1.27
CA ASN A 35 -1.46 -14.40 -0.35
C ASN A 35 -1.23 -13.02 -0.97
N ILE A 36 0.00 -12.71 -1.41
CA ILE A 36 0.33 -11.45 -2.10
C ILE A 36 -0.65 -11.16 -3.25
N ILE A 37 -0.96 -12.17 -4.07
CA ILE A 37 -1.90 -12.04 -5.19
C ILE A 37 -3.29 -11.67 -4.68
N SER A 38 -3.78 -12.35 -3.65
CA SER A 38 -5.08 -12.05 -3.04
C SER A 38 -5.16 -10.59 -2.59
N GLU A 39 -4.05 -10.02 -2.11
CA GLU A 39 -4.02 -8.64 -1.61
C GLU A 39 -3.97 -7.61 -2.71
N MET A 40 -3.19 -7.89 -3.75
CA MET A 40 -3.17 -7.06 -4.93
C MET A 40 -4.54 -7.08 -5.64
N GLU A 41 -5.16 -8.26 -5.77
CA GLU A 41 -6.51 -8.37 -6.33
C GLU A 41 -7.54 -7.63 -5.49
N GLU A 42 -7.47 -7.73 -4.16
CA GLU A 42 -8.35 -7.00 -3.27
C GLU A 42 -8.16 -5.49 -3.43
N MET A 43 -6.93 -4.98 -3.38
CA MET A 43 -6.71 -3.54 -3.51
C MET A 43 -7.06 -3.02 -4.91
N TYR A 44 -6.82 -3.79 -5.97
CA TYR A 44 -7.16 -3.38 -7.35
C TYR A 44 -8.64 -3.01 -7.51
N GLN A 45 -9.53 -3.63 -6.73
CA GLN A 45 -10.97 -3.35 -6.74
C GLN A 45 -11.33 -2.00 -6.10
N TYR A 46 -10.46 -1.43 -5.27
CA TYR A 46 -10.66 -0.13 -4.63
C TYR A 46 -9.98 1.03 -5.36
N ILE A 47 -9.34 0.77 -6.51
CA ILE A 47 -8.71 1.79 -7.34
C ILE A 47 -9.69 2.17 -8.45
N ASP A 48 -10.08 3.44 -8.46
CA ASP A 48 -10.99 3.99 -9.45
C ASP A 48 -10.37 3.99 -10.85
N GLU A 49 -11.19 4.05 -11.91
CA GLU A 49 -10.67 3.99 -13.29
C GLU A 49 -9.76 5.18 -13.64
N ALA A 50 -10.05 6.38 -13.12
CA ALA A 50 -9.18 7.54 -13.30
C ALA A 50 -7.84 7.36 -12.57
N ASP A 51 -7.89 6.79 -11.37
CA ASP A 51 -6.73 6.50 -10.53
C ASP A 51 -5.82 5.44 -11.16
N LYS A 52 -6.39 4.40 -11.81
CA LYS A 52 -5.63 3.40 -12.57
C LYS A 52 -4.78 4.02 -13.68
N ALA A 53 -5.26 5.09 -14.32
CA ALA A 53 -4.51 5.77 -15.37
C ALA A 53 -3.31 6.54 -14.80
N ALA A 54 -3.50 7.29 -13.71
CA ALA A 54 -2.42 8.03 -13.06
C ALA A 54 -1.28 7.11 -12.62
N ILE A 55 -1.62 5.93 -12.07
CA ILE A 55 -0.58 4.98 -11.64
C ILE A 55 0.11 4.34 -12.84
N GLN A 56 -0.60 4.11 -13.95
CA GLN A 56 0.00 3.63 -15.19
C GLN A 56 0.98 4.66 -15.79
N ASP A 57 0.65 5.94 -15.71
CA ASP A 57 1.51 7.02 -16.19
C ASP A 57 2.80 7.10 -15.36
N ALA A 58 2.70 7.06 -14.02
CA ALA A 58 3.87 7.01 -13.14
C ALA A 58 4.79 5.82 -13.41
N ARG A 59 4.21 4.63 -13.71
CA ARG A 59 5.00 3.46 -14.15
C ARG A 59 5.73 3.72 -15.46
N SER A 60 5.00 4.27 -16.44
CA SER A 60 5.56 4.53 -17.76
C SER A 60 6.72 5.52 -17.67
N GLU A 61 6.64 6.47 -16.75
CA GLU A 61 7.68 7.45 -16.50
C GLU A 61 8.96 6.78 -15.97
N ILE A 62 8.90 5.92 -14.94
CA ILE A 62 10.11 5.23 -14.47
C ILE A 62 10.70 4.27 -15.51
N GLN A 63 9.86 3.61 -16.32
CA GLN A 63 10.33 2.77 -17.42
C GLN A 63 11.03 3.62 -18.49
N SER A 64 10.58 4.86 -18.70
CA SER A 64 11.26 5.79 -19.61
C SER A 64 12.66 6.16 -19.11
N LEU A 65 12.91 6.15 -17.80
CA LEU A 65 14.25 6.37 -17.24
C LEU A 65 15.22 5.22 -17.52
N GLU A 66 14.72 4.04 -17.92
CA GLU A 66 15.56 2.88 -18.26
C GLU A 66 16.54 3.19 -19.40
N ILE A 67 16.20 4.06 -20.34
CA ILE A 67 17.11 4.41 -21.44
C ILE A 67 18.26 5.32 -21.01
N LEU A 68 18.17 5.97 -19.86
CA LEU A 68 19.17 6.89 -19.35
C LEU A 68 20.37 6.11 -18.78
N ALA A 69 21.58 6.68 -18.86
CA ALA A 69 22.74 6.07 -18.23
C ALA A 69 22.64 6.11 -16.69
N THR A 70 23.31 5.20 -15.99
CA THR A 70 23.26 5.10 -14.51
C THR A 70 24.00 6.22 -13.77
N ASP A 71 24.74 7.06 -14.49
CA ASP A 71 25.34 8.31 -14.03
C ASP A 71 24.52 9.55 -14.42
N HIS A 72 23.34 9.38 -15.01
CA HIS A 72 22.39 10.47 -15.26
C HIS A 72 21.87 11.05 -13.95
N GLU A 73 21.62 12.37 -13.91
CA GLU A 73 21.22 13.09 -12.69
C GLU A 73 19.98 12.49 -12.00
N ASP A 74 19.01 12.01 -12.78
CA ASP A 74 17.83 11.31 -12.26
C ASP A 74 18.19 10.01 -11.53
N TRP A 75 19.08 9.20 -12.09
CA TRP A 75 19.55 7.98 -11.43
C TRP A 75 20.44 8.29 -10.23
N GLU A 76 21.25 9.35 -10.29
CA GLU A 76 22.01 9.81 -9.12
C GLU A 76 21.09 10.24 -7.98
N ALA A 77 19.99 10.93 -8.29
CA ALA A 77 18.97 11.32 -7.32
C ALA A 77 18.25 10.08 -6.74
N ILE A 78 17.80 9.16 -7.59
CA ILE A 78 17.15 7.89 -7.19
C ILE A 78 18.06 7.06 -6.29
N PHE A 79 19.36 6.99 -6.59
CA PHE A 79 20.35 6.29 -5.76
C PHE A 79 20.77 7.09 -4.52
N GLY A 80 20.49 8.39 -4.48
CA GLY A 80 20.82 9.25 -3.35
C GLY A 80 22.30 9.55 -3.27
N ILE A 81 22.98 9.55 -4.42
CA ILE A 81 24.42 9.84 -4.52
C ILE A 81 24.69 11.20 -3.87
N SER A 82 25.78 11.28 -3.10
CA SER A 82 26.16 12.49 -2.33
C SER A 82 25.18 12.92 -1.22
N THR A 83 24.17 12.11 -0.88
CA THR A 83 23.27 12.35 0.25
C THR A 83 23.53 11.37 1.40
N GLY A 84 22.91 11.62 2.56
CA GLY A 84 22.91 10.65 3.67
C GLY A 84 22.14 9.35 3.36
N ASN A 85 21.37 9.33 2.27
CA ASN A 85 20.53 8.20 1.85
C ASN A 85 21.13 7.41 0.68
N ASN A 86 22.43 7.58 0.40
CA ASN A 86 23.10 6.85 -0.68
C ASN A 86 22.90 5.33 -0.54
N LEU A 87 22.27 4.72 -1.56
CA LEU A 87 22.04 3.28 -1.69
C LEU A 87 23.21 2.55 -2.35
N ILE A 88 24.02 3.25 -3.15
CA ILE A 88 25.26 2.73 -3.74
C ILE A 88 26.39 3.00 -2.75
N THR A 89 26.33 2.28 -1.62
CA THR A 89 27.31 2.37 -0.53
C THR A 89 28.63 1.71 -0.93
N PRO A 90 29.75 2.00 -0.23
CA PRO A 90 30.99 1.26 -0.41
C PRO A 90 30.82 -0.26 -0.27
N GLU A 91 29.93 -0.70 0.62
CA GLU A 91 29.62 -2.11 0.86
C GLU A 91 28.85 -2.73 -0.31
N VAL A 92 27.90 -2.00 -0.90
CA VAL A 92 27.23 -2.42 -2.14
C VAL A 92 28.24 -2.52 -3.28
N ILE A 93 29.09 -1.51 -3.48
CA ILE A 93 30.14 -1.55 -4.52
C ILE A 93 31.08 -2.75 -4.30
N ALA A 94 31.44 -3.04 -3.05
CA ALA A 94 32.28 -4.18 -2.71
C ALA A 94 31.61 -5.52 -3.02
N ALA A 95 30.29 -5.64 -2.83
CA ALA A 95 29.52 -6.83 -3.20
C ALA A 95 29.60 -7.13 -4.71
N PHE A 96 29.71 -6.09 -5.54
CA PHE A 96 29.94 -6.20 -6.98
C PHE A 96 31.44 -6.17 -7.36
N GLY A 97 32.32 -6.64 -6.47
CA GLY A 97 33.75 -6.79 -6.77
C GLY A 97 34.52 -5.47 -6.88
N GLY A 98 33.97 -4.37 -6.34
CA GLY A 98 34.57 -3.03 -6.42
C GLY A 98 34.16 -2.25 -7.67
N ASP A 99 33.24 -2.77 -8.48
CA ASP A 99 32.74 -2.11 -9.69
C ASP A 99 31.47 -1.31 -9.39
N GLU A 100 31.61 0.01 -9.30
CA GLU A 100 30.48 0.91 -9.05
C GLU A 100 29.48 0.93 -10.21
N SER A 101 29.94 0.81 -11.46
CA SER A 101 29.04 0.78 -12.63
C SER A 101 28.16 -0.47 -12.58
N ALA A 102 28.76 -1.63 -12.29
CA ALA A 102 28.02 -2.87 -12.16
C ALA A 102 26.99 -2.81 -11.02
N ALA A 103 27.36 -2.23 -9.88
CA ALA A 103 26.44 -2.03 -8.75
C ALA A 103 25.26 -1.13 -9.12
N ARG A 104 25.52 0.01 -9.80
CA ARG A 104 24.48 0.93 -10.25
C ARG A 104 23.57 0.29 -11.30
N ASP A 105 24.13 -0.43 -12.27
CA ASP A 105 23.36 -1.12 -13.31
C ASP A 105 22.45 -2.20 -12.72
N ALA A 106 22.95 -2.96 -11.73
CA ALA A 106 22.16 -3.95 -11.01
C ALA A 106 21.03 -3.30 -10.19
N ALA A 107 21.32 -2.21 -9.46
CA ALA A 107 20.32 -1.47 -8.69
C ALA A 107 19.24 -0.86 -9.59
N LYS A 108 19.63 -0.24 -10.70
CA LYS A 108 18.71 0.26 -11.73
C LYS A 108 17.83 -0.86 -12.28
N SER A 109 18.44 -1.97 -12.70
CA SER A 109 17.70 -3.11 -13.25
C SER A 109 16.71 -3.67 -12.23
N PHE A 110 17.07 -3.74 -10.96
CA PHE A 110 16.15 -4.12 -9.89
C PHE A 110 14.98 -3.14 -9.77
N ILE A 111 15.25 -1.83 -9.67
CA ILE A 111 14.23 -0.78 -9.55
C ILE A 111 13.28 -0.79 -10.76
N VAL A 112 13.80 -0.90 -11.98
CA VAL A 112 12.99 -0.99 -13.21
C VAL A 112 12.23 -2.33 -13.25
N GLY A 113 12.83 -3.42 -12.78
CA GLY A 113 12.16 -4.72 -12.70
C GLY A 113 10.95 -4.72 -11.77
N LEU A 114 10.99 -3.95 -10.68
CA LEU A 114 9.83 -3.78 -9.78
C LEU A 114 8.60 -3.24 -10.54
N THR A 115 8.84 -2.43 -11.56
CA THR A 115 7.79 -1.83 -12.39
C THR A 115 7.04 -2.87 -13.22
N GLU A 116 7.60 -4.07 -13.43
CA GLU A 116 6.94 -5.15 -14.17
C GLU A 116 5.91 -5.92 -13.35
N ILE A 117 5.92 -5.77 -12.03
CA ILE A 117 4.84 -6.25 -11.18
C ILE A 117 3.73 -5.20 -11.25
N TYR A 118 2.48 -5.59 -11.49
CA TYR A 118 1.36 -4.65 -11.53
C TYR A 118 0.05 -5.27 -11.09
N TYR A 119 -0.80 -4.43 -10.52
CA TYR A 119 -2.12 -4.84 -10.08
C TYR A 119 -2.98 -5.12 -11.30
N THR A 120 -3.65 -6.25 -11.25
CA THR A 120 -4.46 -6.78 -12.34
C THR A 120 -5.56 -7.64 -11.72
N ALA A 121 -6.70 -7.74 -12.40
CA ALA A 121 -7.75 -8.68 -12.03
C ALA A 121 -7.46 -10.13 -12.51
N ASP A 122 -6.31 -10.34 -13.17
CA ASP A 122 -5.86 -11.64 -13.65
C ASP A 122 -4.76 -12.20 -12.72
N SER A 123 -5.16 -13.02 -11.75
CA SER A 123 -4.26 -13.68 -10.80
C SER A 123 -3.12 -14.42 -11.48
N ALA A 124 -3.37 -15.06 -12.63
CA ALA A 124 -2.34 -15.84 -13.32
C ALA A 124 -1.25 -14.94 -13.94
N ASP A 125 -1.64 -13.80 -14.50
CA ASP A 125 -0.70 -12.78 -15.00
C ASP A 125 0.16 -12.24 -13.85
N MET A 126 -0.45 -12.03 -12.68
CA MET A 126 0.25 -11.56 -11.47
C MET A 126 1.20 -12.59 -10.87
N THR A 127 0.78 -13.86 -10.78
CA THR A 127 1.66 -14.98 -10.40
C THR A 127 2.89 -15.01 -11.29
N GLN A 128 2.69 -14.89 -12.61
CA GLN A 128 3.78 -14.90 -13.58
C GLN A 128 4.74 -13.73 -13.33
N GLN A 129 4.24 -12.52 -13.13
CA GLN A 129 5.09 -11.35 -12.86
C GLN A 129 5.94 -11.50 -11.60
N LEU A 130 5.36 -11.96 -10.49
CA LEU A 130 6.09 -12.17 -9.23
C LEU A 130 7.16 -13.25 -9.34
N GLN A 131 6.87 -14.31 -10.09
CA GLN A 131 7.83 -15.38 -10.37
C GLN A 131 8.95 -14.91 -11.32
N GLU A 132 8.62 -14.18 -12.38
CA GLU A 132 9.61 -13.63 -13.32
C GLU A 132 10.53 -12.63 -12.63
N PHE A 133 10.00 -11.72 -11.81
CA PHE A 133 10.81 -10.81 -11.00
C PHE A 133 11.78 -11.58 -10.09
N ARG A 134 11.26 -12.59 -9.37
CA ARG A 134 12.09 -13.43 -8.50
C ARG A 134 13.23 -14.09 -9.27
N GLU A 135 12.94 -14.76 -10.38
CA GLU A 135 13.96 -15.50 -11.13
C GLU A 135 14.97 -14.57 -11.80
N ASN A 136 14.52 -13.44 -12.35
CA ASN A 136 15.40 -12.50 -13.06
C ASN A 136 16.35 -11.74 -12.12
N HIS A 137 15.95 -11.52 -10.86
CA HIS A 137 16.73 -10.75 -9.89
C HIS A 137 17.34 -11.57 -8.76
N ARG A 138 17.18 -12.90 -8.77
CA ARG A 138 17.74 -13.80 -7.75
C ARG A 138 19.24 -13.61 -7.56
N ASP A 139 20.00 -13.56 -8.64
CA ASP A 139 21.46 -13.49 -8.57
C ASP A 139 21.93 -12.12 -8.03
N THR A 140 21.25 -11.04 -8.41
CA THR A 140 21.45 -9.70 -7.82
C THR A 140 21.14 -9.72 -6.32
N PHE A 141 20.02 -10.34 -5.94
CA PHE A 141 19.60 -10.45 -4.56
C PHE A 141 20.61 -11.24 -3.71
N HIS A 142 21.11 -12.36 -4.22
CA HIS A 142 22.17 -13.13 -3.56
C HIS A 142 23.51 -12.41 -3.53
N THR A 143 23.80 -11.57 -4.51
CA THR A 143 25.00 -10.73 -4.50
C THR A 143 24.94 -9.73 -3.33
N LEU A 144 23.78 -9.11 -3.10
CA LEU A 144 23.58 -8.12 -2.04
C LEU A 144 23.44 -8.74 -0.64
N PHE A 145 22.65 -9.81 -0.51
CA PHE A 145 22.23 -10.32 0.80
C PHE A 145 22.78 -11.72 1.11
N GLY A 146 23.47 -12.36 0.17
CA GLY A 146 23.93 -13.74 0.28
C GLY A 146 22.85 -14.77 -0.07
N SER A 147 23.24 -16.04 -0.13
CA SER A 147 22.34 -17.14 -0.51
C SER A 147 21.31 -17.52 0.57
N GLU A 148 21.51 -17.06 1.80
CA GLU A 148 20.64 -17.34 2.95
C GLU A 148 19.36 -16.50 2.92
N VAL A 149 19.36 -15.38 2.20
CA VAL A 149 18.18 -14.53 2.01
C VAL A 149 17.66 -14.77 0.60
N THR A 150 16.40 -15.17 0.49
CA THR A 150 15.68 -15.37 -0.77
C THR A 150 14.66 -14.26 -0.97
N VAL A 151 14.15 -14.10 -2.18
CA VAL A 151 13.05 -13.18 -2.48
C VAL A 151 11.78 -13.58 -1.70
N ASP A 152 11.56 -14.88 -1.46
CA ASP A 152 10.41 -15.33 -0.68
C ASP A 152 10.48 -14.84 0.79
N ILE A 153 11.68 -14.72 1.38
CA ILE A 153 11.86 -14.10 2.71
C ILE A 153 11.44 -12.62 2.69
N VAL A 154 11.67 -11.91 1.58
CA VAL A 154 11.23 -10.52 1.41
C VAL A 154 9.72 -10.44 1.29
N TYR A 155 9.09 -11.37 0.57
CA TYR A 155 7.64 -11.51 0.51
C TYR A 155 7.04 -11.77 1.90
N ASP A 156 7.62 -12.70 2.67
CA ASP A 156 7.20 -12.98 4.06
C ASP A 156 7.39 -11.76 4.96
N PHE A 157 8.49 -11.02 4.79
CA PHE A 157 8.76 -9.79 5.53
C PHE A 157 7.67 -8.72 5.30
N PHE A 158 7.26 -8.50 4.05
CA PHE A 158 6.19 -7.54 3.76
C PHE A 158 4.84 -7.97 4.33
N MET A 159 4.51 -9.27 4.24
CA MET A 159 3.29 -9.81 4.84
C MET A 159 3.30 -9.69 6.37
N ALA A 160 4.46 -9.85 7.02
CA ALA A 160 4.60 -9.58 8.44
C ALA A 160 4.43 -8.09 8.74
N ALA A 161 5.03 -7.19 7.94
CA ALA A 161 4.95 -5.74 8.14
C ALA A 161 3.51 -5.25 8.05
N LYS A 162 2.67 -5.84 7.19
CA LYS A 162 1.23 -5.63 7.25
C LYS A 162 0.68 -5.83 8.65
N GLY A 163 0.95 -7.00 9.22
CA GLY A 163 0.31 -7.48 10.44
C GLY A 163 0.49 -6.49 11.58
N GLU A 164 1.59 -5.72 11.52
CA GLU A 164 1.92 -4.67 12.47
C GLU A 164 1.22 -3.33 12.24
N LEU A 165 0.59 -3.08 11.07
CA LEU A 165 -0.08 -1.81 10.76
C LEU A 165 -1.06 -1.36 11.86
N PRO A 166 -1.98 -2.21 12.38
CA PRO A 166 -2.90 -1.79 13.43
C PRO A 166 -2.17 -1.35 14.71
N GLN A 167 -1.09 -2.04 15.08
CA GLN A 167 -0.30 -1.74 16.26
C GLN A 167 0.54 -0.46 16.08
N VAL A 168 1.15 -0.27 14.92
CA VAL A 168 1.90 0.94 14.59
C VAL A 168 0.99 2.16 14.58
N ILE A 169 -0.17 2.08 13.93
CA ILE A 169 -1.16 3.16 13.92
C ILE A 169 -1.70 3.40 15.34
N ALA A 170 -1.85 2.36 16.15
CA ALA A 170 -2.24 2.50 17.55
C ALA A 170 -1.24 3.27 18.41
N SER A 171 0.04 3.17 18.07
CA SER A 171 1.13 3.77 18.84
C SER A 171 1.26 5.29 18.65
N SER A 172 0.62 5.85 17.61
CA SER A 172 0.66 7.27 17.27
C SER A 172 -0.74 7.79 16.95
N SER A 173 -1.26 8.71 17.77
CA SER A 173 -2.53 9.37 17.50
C SER A 173 -2.55 10.13 16.18
N ASN A 174 -1.39 10.59 15.70
CA ASN A 174 -1.32 11.36 14.45
C ASN A 174 -1.56 10.48 13.22
N TYR A 175 -1.16 9.21 13.25
CA TYR A 175 -1.31 8.33 12.07
C TYR A 175 -2.77 8.06 11.73
N ILE A 176 -3.59 7.66 12.71
CA ILE A 176 -5.01 7.44 12.42
C ILE A 176 -5.72 8.73 12.01
N ASN A 177 -5.31 9.86 12.59
CA ASN A 177 -5.84 11.17 12.27
C ASN A 177 -5.59 11.54 10.81
N ASP A 178 -4.33 11.46 10.36
CA ASP A 178 -3.92 11.81 9.01
C ASP A 178 -4.51 10.84 7.97
N LEU A 179 -4.69 9.56 8.33
CA LEU A 179 -5.33 8.56 7.47
C LEU A 179 -6.86 8.72 7.34
N ALA A 180 -7.54 9.13 8.43
CA ALA A 180 -9.01 9.19 8.49
C ALA A 180 -9.60 10.57 8.18
N PHE A 181 -8.94 11.66 8.58
CA PHE A 181 -9.39 13.04 8.33
C PHE A 181 -8.31 13.97 7.77
N GLY A 182 -7.10 13.46 7.53
CA GLY A 182 -6.04 14.25 6.91
C GLY A 182 -6.36 14.60 5.46
N SER A 183 -5.75 15.69 5.00
CA SER A 183 -5.76 16.09 3.59
C SER A 183 -5.02 15.05 2.71
N ASP A 184 -5.10 15.19 1.39
CA ASP A 184 -4.30 14.39 0.46
C ASP A 184 -2.79 14.48 0.75
N GLN A 185 -2.30 15.66 1.14
CA GLN A 185 -0.90 15.82 1.49
C GLN A 185 -0.54 15.06 2.77
N ASP A 186 -1.41 15.12 3.79
CA ASP A 186 -1.21 14.38 5.04
C ASP A 186 -1.21 12.87 4.78
N LEU A 187 -2.07 12.39 3.89
CA LEU A 187 -2.12 10.99 3.46
C LEU A 187 -0.81 10.56 2.77
N ILE A 188 -0.29 11.36 1.84
CA ILE A 188 0.97 11.08 1.12
C ILE A 188 2.17 11.10 2.07
N ASP A 189 2.19 12.01 3.05
CA ASP A 189 3.30 12.11 3.99
C ASP A 189 3.25 11.01 5.05
N THR A 190 2.05 10.60 5.47
CA THR A 190 1.83 9.62 6.53
C THR A 190 2.02 8.20 6.06
N MET A 191 1.49 7.83 4.90
CA MET A 191 1.48 6.43 4.45
C MET A 191 2.89 5.80 4.42
N PRO A 192 3.92 6.44 3.83
CA PRO A 192 5.27 5.90 3.82
C PRO A 192 5.87 5.76 5.22
N ASN A 193 5.49 6.62 6.17
CA ASN A 193 6.00 6.58 7.54
C ASN A 193 5.36 5.45 8.35
N VAL A 194 4.04 5.25 8.22
CA VAL A 194 3.32 4.14 8.85
C VAL A 194 3.90 2.80 8.39
N LEU A 195 4.12 2.67 7.08
CA LEU A 195 4.68 1.44 6.49
C LEU A 195 6.13 1.22 6.90
N ARG A 196 6.95 2.29 6.94
CA ARG A 196 8.32 2.23 7.49
C ARG A 196 8.32 1.70 8.91
N ASP A 197 7.48 2.24 9.78
CA ASP A 197 7.48 1.90 11.19
C ASP A 197 6.99 0.46 11.41
N ALA A 198 6.03 0.00 10.60
CA ALA A 198 5.57 -1.39 10.63
C ALA A 198 6.66 -2.37 10.14
N MET A 199 7.33 -2.05 9.03
CA MET A 199 8.51 -2.78 8.55
C MET A 199 9.64 -2.81 9.59
N GLN A 200 9.91 -1.68 10.22
CA GLN A 200 10.95 -1.58 11.22
C GLN A 200 10.63 -2.41 12.47
N THR A 201 9.37 -2.38 12.94
CA THR A 201 8.89 -3.21 14.06
C THR A 201 9.15 -4.69 13.78
N VAL A 202 8.80 -5.17 12.59
CA VAL A 202 9.03 -6.57 12.20
C VAL A 202 10.51 -6.93 12.17
N LEU A 203 11.37 -6.08 11.63
CA LEU A 203 12.82 -6.33 11.59
C LEU A 203 13.44 -6.35 12.99
N GLU A 204 12.98 -5.49 13.89
CA GLU A 204 13.49 -5.37 15.26
C GLU A 204 13.03 -6.51 16.17
N GLU A 205 11.80 -7.01 15.96
CA GLU A 205 11.22 -8.08 16.76
C GLU A 205 11.50 -9.49 16.24
N ALA A 206 11.97 -9.63 14.99
CA ALA A 206 12.30 -10.92 14.40
C ALA A 206 13.42 -11.65 15.16
N ASP A 207 13.25 -12.97 15.34
CA ASP A 207 14.33 -13.83 15.84
C ASP A 207 15.55 -13.69 14.91
N PRO A 208 16.76 -13.35 15.40
CA PRO A 208 17.96 -13.21 14.58
C PRO A 208 18.31 -14.45 13.75
N ALA A 209 17.86 -15.64 14.15
CA ALA A 209 18.06 -16.88 13.41
C ALA A 209 16.98 -17.16 12.35
N SER A 210 15.89 -16.38 12.31
CA SER A 210 14.84 -16.48 11.29
C SER A 210 15.26 -15.82 9.97
N GLY A 211 14.59 -16.15 8.87
CA GLY A 211 14.84 -15.52 7.57
C GLY A 211 14.76 -13.99 7.62
N ILE A 212 13.77 -13.44 8.32
CA ILE A 212 13.58 -11.98 8.49
C ILE A 212 14.69 -11.39 9.37
N GLY A 213 15.09 -12.08 10.45
CA GLY A 213 16.19 -11.63 11.30
C GLY A 213 17.54 -11.59 10.55
N ILE A 214 17.78 -12.58 9.69
CA ILE A 214 18.95 -12.61 8.79
C ILE A 214 18.86 -11.47 7.78
N LEU A 215 17.70 -11.23 7.16
CA LEU A 215 17.47 -10.09 6.25
C LEU A 215 17.81 -8.76 6.93
N ASN A 216 17.39 -8.54 8.17
CA ASN A 216 17.69 -7.32 8.93
C ASN A 216 19.22 -7.09 9.05
N GLY A 217 19.95 -8.12 9.46
CA GLY A 217 21.41 -8.07 9.52
C GLY A 217 22.03 -7.74 8.16
N LYS A 218 21.56 -8.39 7.09
CA LYS A 218 22.07 -8.20 5.73
C LYS A 218 21.80 -6.82 5.15
N LEU A 219 20.66 -6.20 5.47
CA LEU A 219 20.40 -4.80 5.13
C LEU A 219 21.43 -3.87 5.78
N GLY A 220 21.72 -4.09 7.07
CA GLY A 220 22.75 -3.35 7.80
C GLY A 220 24.16 -3.55 7.23
N ASP A 221 24.50 -4.79 6.84
CA ASP A 221 25.82 -5.14 6.27
C ASP A 221 26.13 -4.37 4.98
N ILE A 222 25.12 -4.04 4.17
CA ILE A 222 25.28 -3.22 2.96
C ILE A 222 25.05 -1.72 3.20
N GLY A 223 24.91 -1.31 4.47
CA GLY A 223 24.68 0.07 4.86
C GLY A 223 23.29 0.61 4.53
N TRP A 224 22.30 -0.27 4.30
CA TRP A 224 20.90 0.10 4.07
C TRP A 224 20.12 0.17 5.39
N SER A 225 19.03 0.93 5.37
CA SER A 225 18.05 0.98 6.46
C SER A 225 16.68 1.35 5.89
N MET A 226 15.60 1.03 6.61
CA MET A 226 14.25 1.39 6.18
C MET A 226 14.08 2.90 5.97
N SER A 227 14.74 3.72 6.80
CA SER A 227 14.73 5.17 6.63
C SER A 227 15.35 5.63 5.30
N LYS A 228 16.47 5.03 4.88
CA LYS A 228 17.09 5.33 3.58
C LYS A 228 16.19 4.90 2.43
N LEU A 229 15.66 3.68 2.52
CA LEU A 229 14.79 3.10 1.49
C LEU A 229 13.52 3.94 1.28
N VAL A 230 12.85 4.36 2.37
CA VAL A 230 11.68 5.25 2.29
C VAL A 230 12.05 6.63 1.77
N ALA A 231 13.21 7.19 2.15
CA ALA A 231 13.65 8.47 1.59
C ALA A 231 13.83 8.40 0.07
N GLN A 232 14.41 7.31 -0.45
CA GLN A 232 14.60 7.15 -1.89
C GLN A 232 13.31 6.79 -2.63
N GLN A 233 12.38 6.09 -1.98
CA GLN A 233 11.02 5.93 -2.50
C GLN A 233 10.34 7.28 -2.73
N LYS A 234 10.51 8.24 -1.82
CA LYS A 234 9.95 9.59 -1.97
C LYS A 234 10.57 10.32 -3.16
N VAL A 235 11.90 10.23 -3.33
CA VAL A 235 12.60 10.81 -4.48
C VAL A 235 12.09 10.22 -5.81
N ILE A 236 11.92 8.90 -5.88
CA ILE A 236 11.32 8.25 -7.06
C ILE A 236 9.92 8.82 -7.30
N GLY A 237 9.08 8.88 -6.26
CA GLY A 237 7.72 9.41 -6.36
C GLY A 237 7.66 10.85 -6.87
N ASP A 238 8.53 11.73 -6.38
CA ASP A 238 8.60 13.14 -6.81
C ASP A 238 9.03 13.28 -8.27
N LEU A 239 9.85 12.34 -8.77
CA LEU A 239 10.30 12.33 -10.15
C LEU A 239 9.21 11.83 -11.12
N ILE A 240 8.48 10.77 -10.74
CA ILE A 240 7.60 10.03 -11.66
C ILE A 240 6.12 10.40 -11.51
N ASP A 241 5.76 11.03 -10.40
CA ASP A 241 4.40 11.43 -10.06
C ASP A 241 4.41 12.83 -9.39
N PRO A 242 4.82 13.88 -10.13
CA PRO A 242 4.94 15.24 -9.60
C PRO A 242 3.59 15.84 -9.20
N ASP A 243 2.50 15.40 -9.84
CA ASP A 243 1.13 15.83 -9.53
C ASP A 243 0.49 15.01 -8.40
N LEU A 244 1.22 14.04 -7.84
CA LEU A 244 0.82 13.18 -6.70
C LEU A 244 -0.37 12.24 -6.99
N ALA A 245 -0.88 12.22 -8.20
CA ALA A 245 -2.10 11.52 -8.56
C ALA A 245 -1.97 10.01 -8.32
N ALA A 246 -0.83 9.41 -8.69
CA ALA A 246 -0.59 7.99 -8.45
C ALA A 246 -0.45 7.66 -6.96
N ARG A 247 0.26 8.52 -6.21
CA ARG A 247 0.43 8.36 -4.75
C ARG A 247 -0.88 8.45 -3.99
N ILE A 248 -1.73 9.43 -4.33
CA ILE A 248 -3.05 9.61 -3.72
C ILE A 248 -3.93 8.40 -4.01
N ALA A 249 -3.99 7.97 -5.28
CA ALA A 249 -4.77 6.82 -5.70
C ALA A 249 -4.42 5.54 -4.92
N VAL A 250 -3.12 5.23 -4.82
CA VAL A 250 -2.64 4.06 -4.09
C VAL A 250 -2.94 4.18 -2.59
N ALA A 251 -2.75 5.35 -1.99
CA ALA A 251 -3.02 5.55 -0.57
C ALA A 251 -4.53 5.44 -0.24
N LYS A 252 -5.41 6.01 -1.08
CA LYS A 252 -6.87 5.85 -0.96
C LYS A 252 -7.28 4.39 -1.05
N ALA A 253 -6.76 3.65 -2.02
CA ALA A 253 -7.05 2.24 -2.18
C ALA A 253 -6.60 1.39 -0.97
N LEU A 254 -5.48 1.74 -0.33
CA LEU A 254 -5.06 1.10 0.92
C LEU A 254 -6.06 1.32 2.04
N VAL A 255 -6.44 2.59 2.27
CA VAL A 255 -7.39 2.95 3.33
C VAL A 255 -8.71 2.22 3.10
N ARG A 256 -9.27 2.28 1.89
CA ARG A 256 -10.53 1.62 1.50
C ARG A 256 -10.46 0.09 1.66
N SER A 257 -9.37 -0.53 1.21
CA SER A 257 -9.19 -1.98 1.33
C SER A 257 -9.02 -2.44 2.78
N GLN A 258 -8.51 -1.57 3.66
CA GLN A 258 -8.37 -1.82 5.10
C GLN A 258 -9.51 -1.26 5.94
N THR A 259 -10.59 -0.79 5.33
CA THR A 259 -11.76 -0.28 6.04
C THR A 259 -12.77 -1.39 6.28
N GLU A 260 -13.22 -1.55 7.51
CA GLU A 260 -14.22 -2.51 7.95
C GLU A 260 -15.42 -1.79 8.58
N LEU A 261 -16.63 -2.24 8.25
CA LEU A 261 -17.86 -1.76 8.86
C LEU A 261 -18.39 -2.75 9.88
N TYR A 262 -18.72 -2.25 11.06
CA TYR A 262 -19.39 -2.96 12.12
C TYR A 262 -20.75 -2.32 12.37
N ILE A 263 -21.73 -3.15 12.68
CA ILE A 263 -23.00 -2.69 13.25
C ILE A 263 -22.91 -2.86 14.76
N TYR A 264 -23.21 -1.80 15.50
CA TYR A 264 -23.35 -1.85 16.94
C TYR A 264 -24.81 -1.98 17.34
N GLU A 265 -25.17 -3.13 17.89
CA GLU A 265 -26.52 -3.41 18.37
C GLU A 265 -26.43 -4.25 19.65
N ASN A 266 -27.26 -3.95 20.65
CA ASN A 266 -27.33 -4.71 21.91
C ASN A 266 -25.94 -4.93 22.56
N GLU A 267 -25.14 -3.86 22.66
CA GLU A 267 -23.79 -3.87 23.24
C GLU A 267 -22.78 -4.78 22.50
N THR A 268 -23.10 -5.18 21.26
CA THR A 268 -22.26 -6.08 20.46
C THR A 268 -21.91 -5.43 19.12
N GLU A 269 -20.63 -5.49 18.75
CA GLU A 269 -20.16 -5.11 17.40
C GLU A 269 -20.15 -6.34 16.49
N THR A 270 -20.86 -6.27 15.36
CA THR A 270 -20.88 -7.34 14.36
C THR A 270 -20.27 -6.84 13.05
N LEU A 271 -19.15 -7.45 12.63
CA LEU A 271 -18.52 -7.18 11.34
C LEU A 271 -19.50 -7.48 10.20
N GLN A 272 -19.67 -6.52 9.30
CA GLN A 272 -20.48 -6.68 8.10
C GLN A 272 -19.59 -7.15 6.95
N PRO A 273 -19.85 -8.34 6.39
CA PRO A 273 -19.05 -8.85 5.29
C PRO A 273 -19.30 -8.04 4.02
N LYS A 274 -18.24 -7.75 3.30
CA LYS A 274 -18.31 -7.21 1.94
C LYS A 274 -18.66 -8.33 0.97
N ASP A 275 -19.41 -8.01 -0.07
CA ASP A 275 -19.71 -8.93 -1.16
C ASP A 275 -18.55 -9.02 -2.17
N ALA A 276 -18.77 -9.71 -3.29
CA ALA A 276 -17.76 -9.85 -4.35
C ALA A 276 -17.42 -8.52 -5.07
N ASN A 277 -18.29 -7.51 -4.97
CA ASN A 277 -18.07 -6.16 -5.51
C ASN A 277 -17.53 -5.20 -4.43
N LYS A 278 -17.18 -5.72 -3.25
CA LYS A 278 -16.73 -4.97 -2.07
C LYS A 278 -17.78 -4.03 -1.49
N GLU A 279 -19.05 -4.25 -1.80
CA GLU A 279 -20.18 -3.51 -1.26
C GLU A 279 -20.75 -4.20 -0.02
N ILE A 280 -21.38 -3.41 0.86
CA ILE A 280 -22.10 -3.93 2.02
C ILE A 280 -23.58 -3.63 1.82
N HIS A 281 -24.38 -4.68 1.74
CA HIS A 281 -25.82 -4.57 1.55
C HIS A 281 -26.56 -4.83 2.86
N LEU A 282 -27.26 -3.81 3.35
CA LEU A 282 -28.07 -3.87 4.56
C LEU A 282 -29.54 -3.69 4.21
N THR A 283 -30.41 -4.49 4.85
CA THR A 283 -31.87 -4.32 4.77
C THR A 283 -32.38 -3.85 6.13
N GLN A 284 -33.15 -2.77 6.13
CA GLN A 284 -33.67 -2.14 7.34
C GLN A 284 -35.16 -1.88 7.22
N ASP A 285 -35.88 -2.05 8.33
CA ASP A 285 -37.30 -1.68 8.41
C ASP A 285 -37.44 -0.17 8.54
N ALA A 286 -38.50 0.40 7.93
CA ALA A 286 -38.77 1.83 8.06
C ALA A 286 -38.97 2.23 9.54
N GLY A 287 -38.26 3.28 9.96
CA GLY A 287 -38.22 3.77 11.33
C GLY A 287 -37.13 3.12 12.20
N SER A 288 -36.41 2.11 11.70
CA SER A 288 -35.26 1.54 12.42
C SER A 288 -34.04 2.46 12.35
N THR A 289 -33.16 2.31 13.33
CA THR A 289 -31.90 3.04 13.47
C THR A 289 -30.77 2.04 13.63
N VAL A 290 -29.65 2.28 12.97
CA VAL A 290 -28.45 1.45 13.07
C VAL A 290 -27.25 2.34 13.33
N GLU A 291 -26.49 2.03 14.38
CA GLU A 291 -25.21 2.67 14.68
C GLU A 291 -24.11 1.99 13.87
N TYR A 292 -23.44 2.76 13.03
CA TYR A 292 -22.31 2.28 12.23
C TYR A 292 -21.01 2.57 12.95
N ARG A 293 -20.14 1.56 12.98
CA ARG A 293 -18.78 1.69 13.49
C ARG A 293 -17.78 1.30 12.43
N LEU A 294 -16.97 2.25 12.00
CA LEU A 294 -15.88 2.02 11.06
C LEU A 294 -14.57 1.78 11.79
N LYS A 295 -13.83 0.80 11.28
CA LYS A 295 -12.43 0.61 11.62
C LYS A 295 -11.60 0.77 10.35
N ILE A 296 -10.62 1.66 10.37
CA ILE A 296 -9.62 1.81 9.31
C ILE A 296 -8.33 1.16 9.83
N MET A 297 -7.84 0.14 9.12
CA MET A 297 -6.63 -0.61 9.51
C MET A 297 -6.72 -1.13 10.95
N GLY A 298 -7.89 -1.64 11.33
CA GLY A 298 -8.17 -2.18 12.67
C GLY A 298 -8.37 -1.13 13.78
N ARG A 299 -8.34 0.16 13.46
CA ARG A 299 -8.50 1.27 14.42
C ARG A 299 -9.84 1.96 14.25
N GLU A 300 -10.50 2.24 15.36
CA GLU A 300 -11.77 2.99 15.39
C GLU A 300 -11.59 4.34 14.67
N ALA A 301 -12.47 4.61 13.71
CA ALA A 301 -12.43 5.82 12.89
C ALA A 301 -13.82 6.44 12.64
N SER A 302 -14.89 5.93 13.26
CA SER A 302 -16.28 6.36 12.97
C SER A 302 -16.54 7.82 13.32
N THR A 303 -15.79 8.36 14.26
CA THR A 303 -15.88 9.77 14.69
C THR A 303 -14.86 10.66 13.99
N LEU A 304 -14.04 10.06 13.11
CA LEU A 304 -12.96 10.72 12.38
C LEU A 304 -13.28 10.85 10.89
N VAL A 305 -14.40 10.29 10.43
CA VAL A 305 -14.84 10.37 9.04
C VAL A 305 -16.25 10.93 9.01
N ASP A 306 -16.58 11.54 7.88
CA ASP A 306 -17.91 12.11 7.66
C ASP A 306 -18.82 11.10 6.96
N PHE A 307 -20.12 11.21 7.20
CA PHE A 307 -21.12 10.31 6.65
C PHE A 307 -22.18 11.07 5.86
N SER A 308 -22.59 10.51 4.72
CA SER A 308 -23.67 11.07 3.92
C SER A 308 -24.57 9.98 3.33
N SER A 309 -25.78 10.37 2.93
CA SER A 309 -26.73 9.51 2.24
C SER A 309 -26.96 10.05 0.84
N SER A 310 -26.95 9.15 -0.16
CA SER A 310 -27.30 9.48 -1.54
C SER A 310 -28.76 9.92 -1.69
N ASP A 311 -29.64 9.48 -0.79
CA ASP A 311 -31.06 9.84 -0.77
C ASP A 311 -31.58 10.00 0.67
N PRO A 312 -31.56 11.24 1.21
CA PRO A 312 -32.10 11.56 2.53
C PRO A 312 -33.59 11.28 2.70
N SER A 313 -34.36 11.03 1.63
CA SER A 313 -35.77 10.64 1.72
C SER A 313 -35.96 9.15 2.02
N VAL A 314 -34.91 8.33 1.84
CA VAL A 314 -34.88 6.90 2.14
C VAL A 314 -34.13 6.64 3.44
N ALA A 315 -32.94 7.22 3.61
CA ALA A 315 -32.13 7.07 4.80
C ALA A 315 -31.41 8.37 5.16
N THR A 316 -31.42 8.75 6.44
CA THR A 316 -30.70 9.93 6.96
C THR A 316 -29.59 9.53 7.90
N ILE A 317 -28.56 10.35 7.98
CA ILE A 317 -27.50 10.24 8.98
C ILE A 317 -27.81 11.24 10.11
N GLU A 318 -27.93 10.73 11.32
CA GLU A 318 -28.02 11.51 12.55
C GLU A 318 -26.77 11.19 13.40
N TYR A 319 -26.28 12.17 14.18
CA TYR A 319 -25.19 11.96 15.12
C TYR A 319 -25.74 11.93 16.54
N THR A 320 -25.27 11.00 17.37
CA THR A 320 -25.68 10.96 18.77
C THR A 320 -25.28 12.26 19.49
N GLU A 321 -26.08 12.70 20.47
CA GLU A 321 -25.84 13.95 21.22
C GLU A 321 -24.40 14.00 21.75
N GLY A 322 -23.65 15.06 21.41
CA GLY A 322 -22.26 15.25 21.82
C GLY A 322 -21.19 14.88 20.79
N GLN A 323 -21.52 14.86 19.49
CA GLN A 323 -20.63 14.46 18.38
C GLN A 323 -20.28 12.96 18.40
N GLY A 324 -21.22 12.12 18.83
CA GLY A 324 -21.01 10.68 18.88
C GLY A 324 -21.27 9.97 17.56
N TYR A 325 -21.02 8.67 17.56
CA TYR A 325 -21.09 7.74 16.43
C TYR A 325 -22.24 8.02 15.44
N PRO A 326 -22.00 7.81 14.13
CA PRO A 326 -23.01 7.97 13.09
C PRO A 326 -24.14 6.95 13.26
N VAL A 327 -25.37 7.45 13.32
CA VAL A 327 -26.58 6.65 13.38
C VAL A 327 -27.36 6.85 12.08
N THR A 328 -27.45 5.78 11.30
CA THR A 328 -28.30 5.79 10.12
C THR A 328 -29.72 5.46 10.52
N LYS A 329 -30.68 6.22 9.99
CA LYS A 329 -32.10 6.02 10.21
C LYS A 329 -32.81 5.79 8.89
N ALA A 330 -33.51 4.66 8.77
CA ALA A 330 -34.35 4.36 7.63
C ALA A 330 -35.65 5.18 7.73
N VAL A 331 -35.83 6.18 6.88
CA VAL A 331 -36.97 7.12 6.95
C VAL A 331 -38.04 6.87 5.89
N GLY A 332 -37.71 6.14 4.82
CA GLY A 332 -38.62 5.86 3.71
C GLY A 332 -38.33 4.53 3.02
N ALA A 333 -39.25 4.08 2.17
CA ALA A 333 -39.04 2.90 1.35
C ALA A 333 -38.17 3.25 0.14
N GLY A 334 -37.16 2.44 -0.17
CA GLY A 334 -36.29 2.64 -1.32
C GLY A 334 -34.90 2.06 -1.09
N THR A 335 -33.94 2.53 -1.89
CA THR A 335 -32.52 2.21 -1.74
C THR A 335 -31.74 3.52 -1.69
N ALA A 336 -30.86 3.63 -0.71
CA ALA A 336 -29.88 4.72 -0.59
C ALA A 336 -28.50 4.11 -0.35
N THR A 337 -27.47 4.77 -0.88
CA THR A 337 -26.08 4.48 -0.56
C THR A 337 -25.65 5.38 0.58
N ILE A 338 -25.04 4.79 1.61
CA ILE A 338 -24.39 5.54 2.68
C ILE A 338 -22.90 5.60 2.35
N TYR A 339 -22.36 6.81 2.27
CA TYR A 339 -20.94 7.05 2.07
C TYR A 339 -20.30 7.42 3.39
N ALA A 340 -19.11 6.88 3.63
CA ALA A 340 -18.19 7.36 4.64
C ALA A 340 -16.93 7.84 3.93
N TYR A 341 -16.51 9.07 4.21
CA TYR A 341 -15.44 9.75 3.49
C TYR A 341 -14.63 10.62 4.44
N ARG A 342 -13.39 10.96 4.07
CA ARG A 342 -12.50 11.75 4.93
C ARG A 342 -13.08 13.15 5.16
N ASP A 343 -13.08 13.62 6.41
CA ASP A 343 -13.58 14.95 6.77
C ASP A 343 -12.47 16.01 6.69
N PHE A 344 -12.21 16.50 5.48
CA PHE A 344 -11.32 17.66 5.28
C PHE A 344 -11.89 18.65 4.26
N THR A 345 -11.34 19.87 4.26
CA THR A 345 -11.79 20.92 3.33
C THR A 345 -11.53 20.52 1.88
N GLY A 346 -12.61 20.34 1.11
CA GLY A 346 -12.55 19.94 -0.30
C GLY A 346 -12.87 18.47 -0.54
N ALA A 347 -13.04 17.68 0.51
CA ALA A 347 -13.47 16.29 0.40
C ALA A 347 -14.92 16.17 -0.07
N SER A 348 -15.24 15.09 -0.77
CA SER A 348 -16.62 14.74 -1.12
C SER A 348 -16.84 13.22 -1.13
N PRO A 349 -18.09 12.75 -0.95
CA PRO A 349 -18.42 11.33 -1.08
C PRO A 349 -17.98 10.69 -2.41
N GLU A 350 -17.92 11.48 -3.48
CA GLU A 350 -17.53 11.03 -4.80
C GLU A 350 -16.00 10.98 -5.00
N SER A 351 -15.23 11.74 -4.23
CA SER A 351 -13.78 11.86 -4.39
C SER A 351 -12.95 11.18 -3.29
N ASP A 352 -13.53 10.84 -2.15
CA ASP A 352 -12.79 10.43 -0.94
C ASP A 352 -13.22 9.11 -0.32
#